data_AF-A0AAD4CE32-F1
#
_entry.id   AF-A0AAD4CE32-F1
#
_cell.length_a   1.000
_cell.length_b   1.000
_cell.length_c   1.000
_cell.angle_alpha   90.00
_cell.angle_beta   90.00
_cell.angle_gamma   90.00
#
_symmetry.space_group_name_H-M   'P 1'
#
loop_
_entity.id
_entity.type
_entity.pdbx_description
1 polymer ?
#
loop_
_entity_poly.entity_id
_entity_poly.type
_entity_poly.pdbx_seq_one_letter_code
_entity_poly.pdbx_strand_id
1 'polypeptide(L)'
;MLHTLPLEILYMVAELLPWYTIRSMSQVSTGLYTTLVPRLYESIRFRTGSEWALNDLDIDLFFRRHGGLRTAQFLHHTKRIARFNRCVYYKTPRLPTVSHGYSILGSPHEPTAHEDFIADLSAQLGRVFALLNPDTLHLFCWYLGTCMPTGILDDNGYLIHHQKNLHRVSLITDGTCPHAGQSFRGLTELTSLADIAWEGIRHRWEIDVLRICLQRNQTHLRKLQIGFLLCGTDCLTVPELTQPWLGLPNEPYAPRPFLLLTSLSLSNVRFPGEVLNSAPTLSFQSLQELRLLRCDNQLRFLWLLAQTDNPPPLKRLEVNSDLLHESDDRLVYMAIVELLLSLHGLQHLHIKLTNFPRLLPGLREAILRHQSSLRSFSFHERQLIAVDEGGFFEDVRDVSPRWTRDIPQVIQHCALTAVGLCLTPLIAHNLFVHVAEHSSIQLLHIRFSGEERVHRNLRREIMFELHKKGVQSHCARRHNREASTLYRIFSAFAWTAADQRYVRSGPVNIEAREFVAFSQWAFGATGLPALQVLALGDFSH
;
A
#
# COMPACT_ATOMS: atom_id res chain seq x y z
N MET A 1 -0.59 -34.78 -24.10
CA MET A 1 -1.69 -33.86 -24.42
C MET A 1 -1.40 -32.41 -24.07
N LEU A 2 -0.86 -32.06 -22.88
CA LEU A 2 -0.53 -30.64 -22.62
C LEU A 2 0.69 -30.13 -23.40
N HIS A 3 1.72 -30.96 -23.61
CA HIS A 3 2.91 -30.58 -24.37
C HIS A 3 2.69 -30.41 -25.89
N THR A 4 1.51 -30.76 -26.40
CA THR A 4 1.13 -30.59 -27.81
C THR A 4 0.36 -29.29 -28.06
N LEU A 5 0.05 -28.53 -27.01
CA LEU A 5 -0.57 -27.21 -27.13
C LEU A 5 0.45 -26.18 -27.64
N PRO A 6 0.02 -25.19 -28.44
CA PRO A 6 0.87 -24.05 -28.79
C PRO A 6 1.41 -23.33 -27.56
N LEU A 7 2.60 -22.76 -27.67
CA LEU A 7 3.30 -22.08 -26.58
C LEU A 7 2.46 -20.92 -25.99
N GLU A 8 1.75 -20.21 -26.85
CA GLU A 8 0.89 -19.09 -26.51
C GLU A 8 -0.25 -19.53 -25.59
N ILE A 9 -0.87 -20.68 -25.90
CA ILE A 9 -1.94 -21.26 -25.08
C ILE A 9 -1.38 -21.72 -23.73
N LEU A 10 -0.21 -22.36 -23.73
CA LEU A 10 0.44 -22.79 -22.48
C LEU A 10 0.80 -21.60 -21.59
N TYR A 11 1.21 -20.47 -22.17
CA TYR A 11 1.48 -19.24 -21.42
C TYR A 11 0.21 -18.61 -20.86
N MET A 12 -0.89 -18.56 -21.62
CA MET A 12 -2.18 -18.09 -21.10
C MET A 12 -2.70 -18.97 -19.97
N VAL A 13 -2.57 -20.29 -20.08
CA VAL A 13 -2.93 -21.22 -19.00
C VAL A 13 -2.06 -20.98 -17.77
N ALA A 14 -0.75 -20.78 -17.95
CA ALA A 14 0.16 -20.48 -16.85
C ALA A 14 -0.17 -19.14 -16.16
N GLU A 15 -0.70 -18.14 -16.86
CA GLU A 15 -1.14 -16.87 -16.25
C GLU A 15 -2.31 -17.03 -15.29
N LEU A 16 -3.17 -18.02 -15.53
CA LEU A 16 -4.38 -18.26 -14.74
C LEU A 16 -4.15 -19.19 -13.54
N LEU A 17 -2.99 -19.87 -13.48
CA LEU A 17 -2.74 -20.90 -12.48
C LEU A 17 -1.84 -20.42 -11.34
N PRO A 18 -2.07 -20.91 -10.10
CA PRO A 18 -1.15 -20.67 -9.00
C PRO A 18 0.25 -21.22 -9.27
N TRP A 19 1.28 -20.55 -8.76
CA TRP A 19 2.69 -20.91 -8.97
C TRP A 19 3.01 -22.39 -8.66
N TYR A 20 2.46 -22.95 -7.58
CA TYR A 20 2.70 -24.35 -7.21
C TYR A 20 2.14 -25.33 -8.24
N THR A 21 1.04 -24.97 -8.90
CA THR A 21 0.43 -25.76 -9.98
C THR A 21 1.32 -25.73 -11.21
N ILE A 22 1.81 -24.54 -11.61
CA ILE A 22 2.74 -24.40 -12.74
C ILE A 22 4.03 -25.20 -12.48
N ARG A 23 4.55 -25.17 -11.24
CA ARG A 23 5.73 -25.95 -10.85
C ARG A 23 5.49 -27.44 -10.95
N SER A 24 4.32 -27.91 -10.52
CA SER A 24 3.97 -29.32 -10.64
C SER A 24 3.82 -29.72 -12.12
N MET A 25 3.21 -28.86 -12.94
CA MET A 25 3.06 -29.07 -14.38
C MET A 25 4.40 -29.13 -15.12
N SER A 26 5.36 -28.28 -14.77
CA SER A 26 6.69 -28.28 -15.40
C SER A 26 7.48 -29.57 -15.11
N GLN A 27 7.10 -30.33 -14.08
CA GLN A 27 7.74 -31.60 -13.72
C GLN A 27 7.12 -32.81 -14.46
N VAL A 28 6.01 -32.63 -15.18
CA VAL A 28 5.28 -33.73 -15.83
C VAL A 28 5.95 -34.22 -17.11
N SER A 29 6.66 -33.35 -17.84
CA SER A 29 7.38 -33.73 -19.06
C SER A 29 8.50 -32.75 -19.40
N THR A 30 9.47 -33.19 -20.20
CA THR A 30 10.59 -32.34 -20.68
C THR A 30 10.12 -31.15 -21.50
N GLY A 31 9.11 -31.32 -22.36
CA GLY A 31 8.54 -30.21 -23.15
C GLY A 31 7.91 -29.13 -22.27
N LEU A 32 7.08 -29.55 -21.29
CA LEU A 32 6.49 -28.60 -20.33
C LEU A 32 7.54 -27.99 -19.41
N TYR A 33 8.59 -28.71 -19.07
CA TYR A 33 9.73 -28.18 -18.34
C TYR A 33 10.38 -27.02 -19.11
N THR A 34 10.78 -27.26 -20.36
CA THR A 34 11.43 -26.24 -21.20
C THR A 34 10.56 -25.01 -21.44
N THR A 35 9.23 -25.19 -21.53
CA THR A 35 8.30 -24.07 -21.73
C THR A 35 8.00 -23.29 -20.45
N LEU A 36 7.75 -23.98 -19.33
CA LEU A 36 7.22 -23.35 -18.12
C LEU A 36 8.30 -22.88 -17.14
N VAL A 37 9.49 -23.48 -17.17
CA VAL A 37 10.61 -23.09 -16.28
C VAL A 37 11.04 -21.63 -16.47
N PRO A 38 11.21 -21.10 -17.70
CA PRO A 38 11.52 -19.68 -17.89
C PRO A 38 10.51 -18.75 -17.23
N ARG A 39 9.23 -19.15 -17.22
CA ARG A 39 8.15 -18.38 -16.62
C ARG A 39 8.07 -18.54 -15.10
N LEU A 40 8.32 -19.74 -14.59
CA LEU A 40 8.37 -20.03 -13.14
C LEU A 40 9.44 -19.23 -12.41
N TYR A 41 10.57 -19.00 -13.09
CA TYR A 41 11.73 -18.30 -12.53
C TYR A 41 11.94 -16.93 -13.16
N GLU A 42 10.94 -16.40 -13.88
CA GLU A 42 10.93 -15.01 -14.33
C GLU A 42 10.97 -14.04 -13.15
N SER A 43 10.34 -14.42 -12.03
CA SER A 43 10.41 -13.70 -10.77
C SER A 43 10.89 -14.61 -9.65
N ILE A 44 11.97 -14.23 -9.00
CA ILE A 44 12.46 -14.90 -7.79
C ILE A 44 12.20 -14.01 -6.58
N ARG A 45 11.68 -14.62 -5.52
CA ARG A 45 11.42 -13.93 -4.26
C ARG A 45 12.14 -14.64 -3.14
N PHE A 46 12.99 -13.90 -2.44
CA PHE A 46 13.64 -14.36 -1.23
C PHE A 46 12.91 -13.76 -0.04
N ARG A 47 12.69 -14.53 1.01
CA ARG A 47 11.90 -14.12 2.17
C ARG A 47 12.64 -14.52 3.42
N THR A 48 12.49 -13.72 4.46
CA THR A 48 13.01 -14.05 5.78
C THR A 48 11.99 -14.94 6.48
N GLY A 49 12.46 -15.86 7.32
CA GLY A 49 11.59 -16.75 8.08
C GLY A 49 10.74 -16.01 9.13
N SER A 50 11.20 -14.84 9.60
CA SER A 50 10.49 -13.98 10.54
C SER A 50 11.08 -12.57 10.59
N GLU A 51 10.35 -11.62 11.21
CA GLU A 51 10.85 -10.27 11.52
C GLU A 51 12.04 -10.25 12.49
N TRP A 52 12.33 -11.37 13.16
CA TRP A 52 13.42 -11.51 14.12
C TRP A 52 14.71 -12.04 13.48
N ALA A 53 14.68 -12.45 12.21
CA ALA A 53 15.78 -13.10 11.50
C ALA A 53 15.93 -12.54 10.08
N LEU A 54 16.03 -11.22 9.97
CA LEU A 54 16.00 -10.54 8.66
C LEU A 54 17.29 -10.67 7.87
N ASN A 55 18.38 -10.99 8.55
CA ASN A 55 19.66 -11.30 7.93
C ASN A 55 19.62 -12.64 7.19
N ASP A 56 18.70 -13.57 7.52
CA ASP A 56 18.57 -14.84 6.81
C ASP A 56 17.50 -14.77 5.72
N LEU A 57 17.93 -14.84 4.46
CA LEU A 57 17.09 -14.61 3.29
C LEU A 57 16.61 -15.90 2.64
N ASP A 58 16.84 -17.05 3.29
CA ASP A 58 16.57 -18.40 2.77
C ASP A 58 17.29 -18.68 1.42
N ILE A 59 18.33 -17.91 1.06
CA ILE A 59 19.07 -18.13 -0.19
C ILE A 59 19.76 -19.49 -0.15
N ASP A 60 20.37 -19.84 0.97
CA ASP A 60 21.03 -21.13 1.12
C ASP A 60 20.06 -22.30 0.96
N LEU A 61 18.83 -22.13 1.44
CA LEU A 61 17.76 -23.11 1.25
C LEU A 61 17.38 -23.24 -0.23
N PHE A 62 17.31 -22.13 -0.96
CA PHE A 62 17.08 -22.13 -2.41
C PHE A 62 18.18 -22.89 -3.16
N PHE A 63 19.45 -22.58 -2.90
CA PHE A 63 20.58 -23.26 -3.54
C PHE A 63 20.65 -24.75 -3.20
N ARG A 64 20.38 -25.13 -1.94
CA ARG A 64 20.34 -26.53 -1.52
C ARG A 64 19.21 -27.31 -2.18
N ARG A 65 18.02 -26.71 -2.32
CA ARG A 65 16.85 -27.37 -2.93
C ARG A 65 16.99 -27.60 -4.43
N HIS A 66 17.80 -26.79 -5.11
CA HIS A 66 17.88 -26.81 -6.57
C HIS A 66 19.21 -27.36 -7.12
N GLY A 67 20.29 -27.33 -6.34
CA GLY A 67 21.62 -27.79 -6.77
C GLY A 67 22.30 -26.80 -7.72
N GLY A 68 23.64 -26.65 -7.63
CA GLY A 68 24.39 -25.54 -8.25
C GLY A 68 24.12 -25.32 -9.75
N LEU A 69 24.15 -26.39 -10.56
CA LEU A 69 23.93 -26.31 -12.01
C LEU A 69 22.51 -25.87 -12.39
N ARG A 70 21.47 -26.35 -11.67
CA ARG A 70 20.09 -25.96 -11.98
C ARG A 70 19.77 -24.56 -11.45
N THR A 71 20.37 -24.16 -10.33
CA THR A 71 20.21 -22.81 -9.79
C THR A 71 20.68 -21.74 -10.77
N ALA A 72 21.83 -21.94 -11.42
CA ALA A 72 22.31 -21.05 -12.47
C ALA A 72 21.32 -20.96 -13.65
N GLN A 73 20.74 -22.08 -14.06
CA GLN A 73 19.70 -22.11 -15.11
C GLN A 73 18.43 -21.35 -14.70
N PHE A 74 18.02 -21.42 -13.43
CA PHE A 74 16.84 -20.69 -12.96
C PHE A 74 17.11 -19.18 -12.87
N LEU A 75 18.29 -18.79 -12.39
CA LEU A 75 18.69 -17.40 -12.30
C LEU A 75 18.87 -16.76 -13.68
N HIS A 76 19.24 -17.54 -14.71
CA HIS A 76 19.30 -17.09 -16.10
C HIS A 76 17.96 -16.50 -16.59
N HIS A 77 16.83 -17.00 -16.10
CA HIS A 77 15.49 -16.53 -16.49
C HIS A 77 14.96 -15.38 -15.63
N THR A 78 15.69 -14.99 -14.57
CA THR A 78 15.19 -14.03 -13.59
C THR A 78 15.20 -12.61 -14.13
N LYS A 79 14.00 -12.05 -14.25
CA LYS A 79 13.73 -10.66 -14.62
C LYS A 79 13.32 -9.80 -13.43
N ARG A 80 12.87 -10.41 -12.33
CA ARG A 80 12.32 -9.71 -11.17
C ARG A 80 12.83 -10.33 -9.87
N ILE A 81 13.46 -9.55 -9.01
CA ILE A 81 13.85 -9.96 -7.66
C ILE A 81 13.03 -9.17 -6.64
N ALA A 82 12.39 -9.84 -5.69
CA ALA A 82 11.68 -9.17 -4.60
C ALA A 82 11.89 -9.81 -3.23
N ARG A 83 11.78 -9.00 -2.18
CA ARG A 83 11.96 -9.39 -0.77
C ARG A 83 10.95 -8.70 0.14
N PHE A 84 10.75 -9.21 1.36
CA PHE A 84 9.86 -8.64 2.39
C PHE A 84 10.36 -8.87 3.83
N ASN A 85 10.03 -7.89 4.68
CA ASN A 85 9.96 -7.74 6.15
C ASN A 85 11.12 -7.05 6.92
N ARG A 86 10.71 -6.23 7.89
CA ARG A 86 11.18 -4.91 8.42
C ARG A 86 12.40 -4.93 9.35
N CYS A 87 13.35 -4.00 9.21
CA CYS A 87 14.52 -3.84 10.09
C CYS A 87 14.19 -3.63 11.56
N VAL A 88 14.97 -4.30 12.38
CA VAL A 88 14.99 -4.11 13.82
C VAL A 88 16.03 -3.04 14.14
N TYR A 89 15.64 -1.77 14.12
CA TYR A 89 16.38 -0.70 14.82
C TYR A 89 15.69 -0.20 16.10
N TYR A 90 14.48 -0.69 16.41
CA TYR A 90 13.79 -0.35 17.67
C TYR A 90 13.19 -1.59 18.36
N LYS A 91 14.02 -2.36 19.08
CA LYS A 91 13.55 -3.37 20.05
C LYS A 91 13.13 -2.78 21.41
N THR A 92 13.06 -1.45 21.56
CA THR A 92 12.50 -0.83 22.76
C THR A 92 11.53 0.30 22.39
N PRO A 93 10.27 0.28 22.87
CA PRO A 93 9.39 1.44 22.78
C PRO A 93 10.01 2.52 23.67
N ARG A 94 10.63 3.53 23.07
CA ARG A 94 11.12 4.69 23.81
C ARG A 94 10.08 5.79 23.66
N LEU A 95 9.53 6.22 24.80
CA LEU A 95 8.73 7.44 24.92
C LEU A 95 9.51 8.62 24.32
N PRO A 96 8.84 9.57 23.63
CA PRO A 96 9.49 10.75 23.12
C PRO A 96 9.89 11.65 24.29
N THR A 97 11.09 11.43 24.85
CA THR A 97 11.65 12.38 25.79
C THR A 97 12.18 13.58 25.00
N VAL A 98 11.55 14.72 25.25
CA VAL A 98 12.03 16.04 24.89
C VAL A 98 13.38 16.26 25.58
N SER A 99 14.46 15.99 24.87
CA SER A 99 15.80 16.40 25.31
C SER A 99 16.66 16.77 24.12
N HIS A 100 16.93 18.07 24.02
CA HIS A 100 18.00 18.61 23.20
C HIS A 100 19.33 18.02 23.66
N GLY A 101 19.97 17.24 22.79
CA GLY A 101 21.30 16.70 23.03
C GLY A 101 21.51 15.42 22.24
N TYR A 102 22.53 15.41 21.39
CA TYR A 102 23.06 14.24 20.69
C TYR A 102 23.55 13.17 21.68
N SER A 103 22.62 12.46 22.32
CA SER A 103 22.94 11.28 23.12
C SER A 103 22.89 10.06 22.21
N ILE A 104 24.06 9.51 21.90
CA ILE A 104 24.23 8.19 21.27
C ILE A 104 23.71 7.16 22.27
N LEU A 105 22.40 6.94 22.25
CA LEU A 105 21.69 6.10 23.21
C LEU A 105 21.49 4.72 22.59
N GLY A 106 22.58 3.94 22.57
CA GLY A 106 22.66 2.58 22.03
C GLY A 106 23.69 1.74 22.81
N SER A 107 23.51 0.42 22.87
CA SER A 107 24.53 -0.49 23.38
C SER A 107 25.82 -0.34 22.55
N PRO A 108 27.02 -0.35 23.17
CA PRO A 108 28.29 -0.24 22.43
C PRO A 108 28.51 -1.38 21.42
N HIS A 109 27.73 -2.46 21.50
CA HIS A 109 27.76 -3.58 20.55
C HIS A 109 26.82 -3.41 19.35
N GLU A 110 25.97 -2.37 19.33
CA GLU A 110 25.01 -2.14 18.23
C GLU A 110 25.68 -1.91 16.88
N PRO A 111 26.78 -1.14 16.75
CA PRO A 111 27.46 -0.96 15.46
C PRO A 111 28.00 -2.29 14.91
N THR A 112 28.65 -3.10 15.75
CA THR A 112 29.18 -4.41 15.35
C THR A 112 28.06 -5.37 14.94
N ALA A 113 26.98 -5.45 15.72
CA ALA A 113 25.83 -6.28 15.37
C ALA A 113 25.16 -5.83 14.06
N HIS A 114 25.12 -4.52 13.79
CA HIS A 114 24.64 -3.99 12.52
C HIS A 114 25.58 -4.31 11.36
N GLU A 115 26.90 -4.20 11.54
CA GLU A 115 27.89 -4.60 10.53
C GLU A 115 27.78 -6.09 10.18
N ASP A 116 27.70 -6.96 11.19
CA ASP A 116 27.50 -8.40 11.00
C ASP A 116 26.20 -8.69 10.24
N PHE A 117 25.11 -8.02 10.62
CA PHE A 117 23.82 -8.11 9.95
C PHE A 117 23.91 -7.74 8.46
N ILE A 118 24.60 -6.65 8.14
CA ILE A 118 24.79 -6.20 6.76
C ILE A 118 25.72 -7.14 5.98
N ALA A 119 26.76 -7.66 6.63
CA ALA A 119 27.68 -8.62 6.05
C ALA A 119 26.97 -9.93 5.66
N ASP A 120 26.11 -10.46 6.54
CA ASP A 120 25.29 -11.65 6.28
C ASP A 120 24.39 -11.47 5.04
N LEU A 121 23.73 -10.31 4.95
CA LEU A 121 22.88 -9.96 3.81
C LEU A 121 23.70 -9.88 2.51
N SER A 122 24.86 -9.21 2.57
CA SER A 122 25.76 -9.03 1.44
C SER A 122 26.29 -10.38 0.92
N ALA A 123 26.77 -11.24 1.82
CA ALA A 123 27.31 -12.55 1.48
C ALA A 123 26.27 -13.42 0.76
N GLN A 124 25.04 -13.46 1.27
CA GLN A 124 23.96 -14.21 0.62
C GLN A 124 23.59 -13.62 -0.75
N LEU A 125 23.45 -12.30 -0.85
CA LEU A 125 23.13 -11.61 -2.10
C LEU A 125 24.22 -11.80 -3.17
N GLY A 126 25.49 -11.77 -2.77
CA GLY A 126 26.62 -12.01 -3.66
C GLY A 126 26.52 -13.35 -4.38
N ARG A 127 26.01 -14.40 -3.72
CA ARG A 127 25.77 -15.70 -4.36
C ARG A 127 24.74 -15.64 -5.48
N VAL A 128 23.70 -14.82 -5.32
CA VAL A 128 22.67 -14.63 -6.34
C VAL A 128 23.24 -13.83 -7.50
N PHE A 129 23.90 -12.70 -7.20
CA PHE A 129 24.47 -11.83 -8.22
C PHE A 129 25.57 -12.50 -9.04
N ALA A 130 26.36 -13.39 -8.46
CA ALA A 130 27.37 -14.17 -9.18
C ALA A 130 26.78 -15.09 -10.27
N LEU A 131 25.48 -15.39 -10.22
CA LEU A 131 24.81 -16.29 -11.17
C LEU A 131 23.74 -15.59 -12.03
N LEU A 132 23.47 -14.31 -11.79
CA LEU A 132 22.58 -13.55 -12.66
C LEU A 132 23.32 -13.19 -13.94
N ASN A 133 22.62 -13.30 -15.07
CA ASN A 133 23.16 -12.76 -16.30
C ASN A 133 23.18 -11.22 -16.23
N PRO A 134 24.15 -10.58 -16.90
CA PRO A 134 24.09 -9.15 -17.15
C PRO A 134 22.84 -8.76 -17.95
N ASP A 135 22.26 -7.61 -17.62
CA ASP A 135 21.18 -6.92 -18.33
C ASP A 135 19.87 -7.69 -18.50
N THR A 136 19.62 -8.72 -17.68
CA THR A 136 18.35 -9.47 -17.70
C THR A 136 17.34 -8.98 -16.67
N LEU A 137 17.78 -8.23 -15.65
CA LEU A 137 16.91 -7.76 -14.58
C LEU A 137 16.14 -6.50 -15.00
N HIS A 138 14.81 -6.58 -15.04
CA HIS A 138 13.93 -5.43 -15.30
C HIS A 138 13.32 -4.83 -14.03
N LEU A 139 13.24 -5.61 -12.94
CA LEU A 139 12.70 -5.19 -11.66
C LEU A 139 13.58 -5.62 -10.50
N PHE A 140 13.95 -4.65 -9.68
CA PHE A 140 14.57 -4.87 -8.37
C PHE A 140 13.69 -4.32 -7.25
N CYS A 141 13.34 -5.17 -6.28
CA CYS A 141 12.58 -4.79 -5.09
C CYS A 141 13.35 -5.12 -3.80
N TRP A 142 13.44 -4.13 -2.92
CA TRP A 142 13.97 -4.26 -1.57
C TRP A 142 12.90 -3.87 -0.56
N TYR A 143 12.15 -4.83 0.00
CA TYR A 143 11.13 -4.55 1.03
C TYR A 143 11.48 -5.10 2.41
N LEU A 144 12.78 -5.21 2.69
CA LEU A 144 13.21 -5.55 4.05
C LEU A 144 13.02 -4.40 5.01
N GLY A 145 12.80 -3.16 4.54
CA GLY A 145 12.69 -2.02 5.44
C GLY A 145 13.92 -1.89 6.32
N THR A 146 15.11 -2.22 5.80
CA THR A 146 16.44 -2.18 6.45
C THR A 146 17.40 -1.30 5.68
N CYS A 147 18.54 -1.00 6.32
CA CYS A 147 19.75 -0.56 5.67
C CYS A 147 20.14 -1.54 4.52
N MET A 148 20.53 -0.99 3.37
CA MET A 148 20.94 -1.76 2.18
C MET A 148 22.43 -2.07 2.26
N PRO A 149 22.87 -3.32 2.01
CA PRO A 149 24.29 -3.63 1.93
C PRO A 149 25.03 -2.85 0.83
N THR A 150 26.28 -2.53 1.09
CA THR A 150 27.19 -2.00 0.07
C THR A 150 27.45 -3.05 -1.03
N GLY A 151 27.85 -2.59 -2.22
CA GLY A 151 28.08 -3.42 -3.40
C GLY A 151 26.81 -3.80 -4.16
N ILE A 152 25.64 -3.23 -3.81
CA ILE A 152 24.37 -3.50 -4.51
C ILE A 152 23.92 -2.32 -5.36
N LEU A 153 23.66 -1.19 -4.73
CA LEU A 153 23.08 0.01 -5.34
C LEU A 153 23.87 1.28 -5.01
N ASP A 154 25.15 1.13 -4.67
CA ASP A 154 26.11 2.22 -4.53
C ASP A 154 26.95 2.41 -5.81
N ASP A 155 27.96 3.29 -5.73
CA ASP A 155 28.87 3.65 -6.83
C ASP A 155 29.66 2.45 -7.41
N ASN A 156 29.81 1.37 -6.62
CA ASN A 156 30.44 0.12 -7.05
C ASN A 156 29.44 -1.04 -7.09
N GLY A 157 28.15 -0.72 -7.11
CA GLY A 157 27.07 -1.67 -6.93
C GLY A 157 26.87 -2.59 -8.13
N TYR A 158 26.55 -3.86 -7.87
CA TYR A 158 26.26 -4.83 -8.93
C TYR A 158 25.20 -4.34 -9.92
N LEU A 159 24.14 -3.69 -9.44
CA LEU A 159 23.00 -3.30 -10.27
C LEU A 159 23.40 -2.28 -11.34
N ILE A 160 24.22 -1.29 -11.02
CA ILE A 160 24.61 -0.25 -11.99
C ILE A 160 25.61 -0.75 -13.04
N HIS A 161 26.47 -1.70 -12.66
CA HIS A 161 27.52 -2.22 -13.55
C HIS A 161 27.01 -3.35 -14.45
N HIS A 162 26.06 -4.14 -13.97
CA HIS A 162 25.59 -5.34 -14.66
C HIS A 162 24.13 -5.32 -15.08
N GLN A 163 23.30 -4.34 -14.68
CA GLN A 163 21.86 -4.32 -14.96
C GLN A 163 21.38 -2.94 -15.47
N LYS A 164 21.91 -2.50 -16.60
CA LYS A 164 21.63 -1.19 -17.22
C LYS A 164 20.20 -1.07 -17.76
N ASN A 165 19.58 -2.19 -18.11
CA ASN A 165 18.19 -2.26 -18.59
C ASN A 165 17.14 -2.36 -17.46
N LEU A 166 17.53 -1.98 -16.24
CA LEU A 166 16.63 -1.97 -15.10
C LEU A 166 15.55 -0.89 -15.30
N HIS A 167 14.29 -1.32 -15.40
CA HIS A 167 13.15 -0.42 -15.67
C HIS A 167 12.37 -0.03 -14.43
N ARG A 168 12.45 -0.84 -13.37
CA ARG A 168 11.73 -0.58 -12.13
C ARG A 168 12.59 -0.87 -10.92
N VAL A 169 12.60 0.09 -10.00
CA VAL A 169 13.20 -0.05 -8.66
C VAL A 169 12.12 0.26 -7.64
N SER A 170 12.03 -0.58 -6.61
CA SER A 170 11.09 -0.39 -5.51
C SER A 170 11.74 -0.70 -4.17
N LEU A 171 11.90 0.33 -3.33
CA LEU A 171 12.66 0.29 -2.09
C LEU A 171 11.74 0.63 -0.91
N ILE A 172 11.84 -0.14 0.16
CA ILE A 172 11.38 0.21 1.49
C ILE A 172 12.63 0.10 2.37
N THR A 173 13.09 1.24 2.88
CA THR A 173 14.34 1.37 3.64
C THR A 173 14.06 1.78 5.08
N ASP A 174 15.03 1.54 5.96
CA ASP A 174 14.98 2.07 7.32
C ASP A 174 15.74 3.40 7.38
N GLY A 175 15.09 4.52 7.09
CA GLY A 175 15.72 5.83 7.25
C GLY A 175 16.03 6.18 8.71
N THR A 176 15.57 5.41 9.71
CA THR A 176 15.91 5.68 11.11
C THR A 176 17.31 5.20 11.51
N CYS A 177 17.84 4.20 10.79
CA CYS A 177 19.20 3.69 10.93
C CYS A 177 20.19 4.84 10.62
N PRO A 178 21.15 5.17 11.52
CA PRO A 178 22.13 6.24 11.27
C PRO A 178 23.13 5.88 10.17
N HIS A 179 23.26 4.59 9.88
CA HIS A 179 24.01 4.06 8.74
C HIS A 179 23.18 3.95 7.47
N ALA A 180 21.90 4.34 7.51
CA ALA A 180 21.07 4.39 6.32
C ALA A 180 21.67 5.42 5.39
N GLY A 181 22.36 4.92 4.36
CA GLY A 181 22.38 5.72 3.17
C GLY A 181 23.47 5.70 2.15
N GLN A 182 24.67 5.38 2.58
CA GLN A 182 25.80 5.45 1.67
C GLN A 182 25.66 4.44 0.50
N SER A 183 24.75 3.47 0.66
CA SER A 183 24.49 2.37 -0.26
C SER A 183 23.54 2.66 -1.44
N PHE A 184 23.07 3.90 -1.65
CA PHE A 184 22.06 4.23 -2.68
C PHE A 184 22.55 5.15 -3.80
N ARG A 185 23.80 5.61 -3.77
CA ARG A 185 24.31 6.55 -4.78
C ARG A 185 24.21 6.01 -6.21
N GLY A 186 24.32 4.70 -6.41
CA GLY A 186 24.15 4.07 -7.72
C GLY A 186 22.78 4.32 -8.35
N LEU A 187 21.74 4.68 -7.59
CA LEU A 187 20.46 5.14 -8.17
C LEU A 187 20.64 6.31 -9.13
N THR A 188 21.63 7.17 -8.93
CA THR A 188 21.89 8.29 -9.84
C THR A 188 22.39 7.80 -11.19
N GLU A 189 22.94 6.60 -11.30
CA GLU A 189 23.50 6.07 -12.56
C GLU A 189 22.50 5.30 -13.42
N LEU A 190 21.30 5.02 -12.89
CA LEU A 190 20.26 4.32 -13.63
C LEU A 190 19.46 5.29 -14.52
N THR A 191 19.47 5.04 -15.83
CA THR A 191 18.91 5.94 -16.86
C THR A 191 17.72 5.38 -17.63
N SER A 192 17.27 4.17 -17.30
CA SER A 192 16.18 3.46 -17.99
C SER A 192 14.95 3.24 -17.10
N LEU A 193 14.85 3.92 -15.97
CA LEU A 193 13.81 3.70 -14.96
C LEU A 193 12.49 4.34 -15.40
N ALA A 194 11.50 3.49 -15.73
CA ALA A 194 10.13 3.90 -15.99
C ALA A 194 9.30 3.97 -14.70
N ASP A 195 9.65 3.19 -13.67
CA ASP A 195 8.88 3.11 -12.42
C ASP A 195 9.82 3.17 -11.20
N ILE A 196 9.63 4.19 -10.36
CA ILE A 196 10.42 4.41 -9.15
C ILE A 196 9.49 4.40 -7.94
N ALA A 197 9.82 3.56 -6.96
CA ALA A 197 9.17 3.56 -5.66
C ALA A 197 10.21 3.57 -4.54
N TRP A 198 10.12 4.50 -3.60
CA TRP A 198 11.01 4.56 -2.44
C TRP A 198 10.26 5.07 -1.21
N GLU A 199 10.01 4.17 -0.27
CA GLU A 199 9.47 4.44 1.06
C GLU A 199 10.57 4.36 2.11
N GLY A 200 10.48 5.18 3.15
CA GLY A 200 11.43 5.15 4.26
C GLY A 200 12.53 6.20 4.18
N ILE A 201 12.37 7.23 3.34
CA ILE A 201 13.34 8.31 3.18
C ILE A 201 13.34 9.21 4.42
N ARG A 202 14.52 9.55 4.94
CA ARG A 202 14.66 10.47 6.08
C ARG A 202 15.74 11.53 5.87
N HIS A 203 16.85 11.18 5.22
CA HIS A 203 18.06 12.01 5.21
C HIS A 203 18.16 12.90 3.97
N ARG A 204 18.82 14.07 4.09
CA ARG A 204 18.98 15.02 2.97
C ARG A 204 19.71 14.41 1.78
N TRP A 205 20.70 13.58 2.02
CA TRP A 205 21.47 12.97 0.93
C TRP A 205 20.63 11.93 0.15
N GLU A 206 19.61 11.27 0.75
CA GLU A 206 18.65 10.40 0.03
C GLU A 206 17.84 11.21 -0.97
N ILE A 207 17.40 12.38 -0.51
CA ILE A 207 16.66 13.34 -1.29
C ILE A 207 17.50 13.82 -2.47
N ASP A 208 18.79 14.11 -2.24
CA ASP A 208 19.72 14.50 -3.31
C ASP A 208 19.88 13.41 -4.36
N VAL A 209 20.09 12.16 -3.92
CA VAL A 209 20.17 10.98 -4.80
C VAL A 209 18.89 10.80 -5.60
N LEU A 210 17.73 10.87 -4.93
CA LEU A 210 16.42 10.75 -5.57
C LEU A 210 16.22 11.86 -6.60
N ARG A 211 16.56 13.11 -6.28
CA ARG A 211 16.43 14.25 -7.20
C ARG A 211 17.21 14.02 -8.49
N ILE A 212 18.47 13.61 -8.39
CA ILE A 212 19.32 13.34 -9.55
C ILE A 212 18.77 12.17 -10.37
N CYS A 213 18.33 11.11 -9.70
CA CYS A 213 17.70 9.95 -10.35
C CYS A 213 16.43 10.36 -11.12
N LEU A 214 15.56 11.18 -10.52
CA LEU A 214 14.35 11.68 -11.17
C LEU A 214 14.67 12.56 -12.37
N GLN A 215 15.64 13.46 -12.27
CA GLN A 215 16.08 14.32 -13.38
C GLN A 215 16.56 13.51 -14.59
N ARG A 216 17.30 12.42 -14.36
CA ARG A 216 17.79 11.56 -15.46
C ARG A 216 16.67 10.75 -16.13
N ASN A 217 15.62 10.39 -15.38
CA ASN A 217 14.53 9.54 -15.88
C ASN A 217 13.25 10.33 -16.26
N GLN A 218 13.24 11.65 -16.11
CA GLN A 218 12.04 12.50 -16.21
C GLN A 218 11.27 12.41 -17.55
N THR A 219 11.94 12.04 -18.64
CA THR A 219 11.34 11.98 -19.98
C THR A 219 10.53 10.72 -20.24
N HIS A 220 10.77 9.65 -19.47
CA HIS A 220 10.16 8.34 -19.67
C HIS A 220 9.56 7.74 -18.40
N LEU A 221 9.69 8.42 -17.25
CA LEU A 221 9.08 8.01 -15.99
C LEU A 221 7.55 7.97 -16.12
N ARG A 222 6.96 6.82 -15.78
CA ARG A 222 5.53 6.54 -15.83
C ARG A 222 4.90 6.43 -14.45
N LYS A 223 5.63 5.92 -13.46
CA LYS A 223 5.14 5.76 -12.09
C LYS A 223 6.15 6.24 -11.08
N LEU A 224 5.67 7.04 -10.12
CA LEU A 224 6.47 7.56 -9.02
C LEU A 224 5.74 7.34 -7.70
N GLN A 225 6.38 6.66 -6.76
CA GLN A 225 5.90 6.50 -5.39
C GLN A 225 7.00 6.89 -4.40
N ILE A 226 6.79 7.95 -3.63
CA ILE A 226 7.77 8.44 -2.66
C ILE A 226 7.12 8.55 -1.29
N GLY A 227 7.81 8.05 -0.26
CA GLY A 227 7.37 8.17 1.11
C GLY A 227 8.48 8.46 2.10
N PHE A 228 8.25 9.49 2.91
CA PHE A 228 9.16 9.92 3.95
C PHE A 228 8.80 9.33 5.32
N LEU A 229 9.79 9.14 6.18
CA LEU A 229 9.57 8.89 7.60
C LEU A 229 9.31 10.22 8.32
N LEU A 230 8.29 10.26 9.17
CA LEU A 230 7.98 11.43 9.99
C LEU A 230 9.16 11.72 10.92
N CYS A 231 9.87 12.83 10.67
CA CYS A 231 10.78 13.46 11.62
C CYS A 231 10.14 14.79 12.07
N GLY A 232 10.60 15.41 13.16
CA GLY A 232 9.98 16.62 13.72
C GLY A 232 9.99 17.86 12.82
N THR A 233 10.06 19.03 13.41
CA THR A 233 10.12 20.34 12.71
C THR A 233 11.26 20.42 11.68
N ASP A 234 12.29 19.58 11.81
CA ASP A 234 13.44 19.48 10.89
C ASP A 234 13.20 18.59 9.66
N CYS A 235 11.99 18.07 9.44
CA CYS A 235 11.65 17.44 8.16
C CYS A 235 11.87 18.46 7.05
N LEU A 236 12.95 18.22 6.31
CA LEU A 236 13.39 18.96 5.14
C LEU A 236 12.17 19.33 4.31
N THR A 237 11.77 20.60 4.35
CA THR A 237 11.00 21.14 3.24
C THR A 237 11.90 20.92 2.04
N VAL A 238 11.45 20.14 1.07
CA VAL A 238 12.23 19.98 -0.16
C VAL A 238 11.51 20.71 -1.28
N PRO A 239 11.63 22.06 -1.34
CA PRO A 239 11.39 22.79 -2.56
C PRO A 239 12.06 22.10 -3.74
N GLU A 240 13.28 21.55 -3.58
CA GLU A 240 14.02 20.96 -4.71
C GLU A 240 13.39 19.68 -5.31
N LEU A 241 12.58 18.92 -4.57
CA LEU A 241 11.84 17.76 -5.12
C LEU A 241 10.51 18.17 -5.74
N THR A 242 9.86 19.20 -5.17
CA THR A 242 8.53 19.64 -5.60
C THR A 242 8.58 20.72 -6.68
N GLN A 243 9.66 21.51 -6.75
CA GLN A 243 9.89 22.55 -7.77
C GLN A 243 9.80 22.02 -9.21
N PRO A 244 10.39 20.84 -9.55
CA PRO A 244 10.20 20.27 -10.87
C PRO A 244 8.73 19.99 -11.23
N TRP A 245 7.89 19.65 -10.25
CA TRP A 245 6.46 19.36 -10.46
C TRP A 245 5.60 20.61 -10.51
N LEU A 246 5.95 21.60 -9.69
CA LEU A 246 5.19 22.82 -9.52
C LEU A 246 5.49 23.80 -10.67
N GLY A 247 6.69 23.75 -11.26
CA GLY A 247 7.11 24.70 -12.29
C GLY A 247 7.46 26.05 -11.66
N LEU A 248 8.51 26.70 -12.19
CA LEU A 248 8.87 28.04 -11.74
C LEU A 248 8.01 29.06 -12.50
N PRO A 249 7.37 30.03 -11.82
CA PRO A 249 6.45 30.98 -12.46
C PRO A 249 7.07 31.87 -13.55
N ASN A 250 8.40 31.92 -13.66
CA ASN A 250 9.12 32.85 -14.56
C ASN A 250 9.84 32.17 -15.75
N GLU A 251 9.67 30.87 -15.99
CA GLU A 251 10.39 30.16 -17.06
C GLU A 251 9.42 29.44 -18.03
N PRO A 252 8.74 30.17 -18.93
CA PRO A 252 7.76 29.61 -19.87
C PRO A 252 8.36 28.63 -20.89
N TYR A 253 9.69 28.59 -21.04
CA TYR A 253 10.42 27.72 -21.97
C TYR A 253 11.13 26.53 -21.30
N ALA A 254 11.01 26.37 -19.98
CA ALA A 254 11.61 25.23 -19.30
C ALA A 254 10.96 23.92 -19.80
N PRO A 255 11.76 22.88 -20.12
CA PRO A 255 11.21 21.59 -20.53
C PRO A 255 10.32 21.05 -19.41
N ARG A 256 9.06 20.77 -19.75
CA ARG A 256 8.08 20.23 -18.79
C ARG A 256 8.49 18.81 -18.40
N PRO A 257 8.93 18.57 -17.16
CA PRO A 257 9.34 17.24 -16.75
C PRO A 257 8.09 16.36 -16.55
N PHE A 258 8.27 15.04 -16.60
CA PHE A 258 7.23 14.06 -16.23
C PHE A 258 5.96 14.03 -17.10
N LEU A 259 6.04 14.46 -18.37
CA LEU A 259 4.90 14.43 -19.31
C LEU A 259 4.25 13.04 -19.48
N LEU A 260 5.02 11.96 -19.29
CA LEU A 260 4.55 10.58 -19.39
C LEU A 260 4.13 9.97 -18.05
N LEU A 261 4.15 10.75 -16.96
CA LEU A 261 3.80 10.26 -15.63
C LEU A 261 2.29 9.98 -15.56
N THR A 262 1.96 8.72 -15.30
CA THR A 262 0.59 8.22 -15.22
C THR A 262 0.14 7.95 -13.79
N SER A 263 1.07 7.73 -12.87
CA SER A 263 0.80 7.44 -11.46
C SER A 263 1.75 8.20 -10.56
N LEU A 264 1.20 8.96 -9.62
CA LEU A 264 1.93 9.69 -8.58
C LEU A 264 1.38 9.30 -7.20
N SER A 265 2.24 8.78 -6.34
CA SER A 265 1.93 8.46 -4.95
C SER A 265 2.93 9.14 -4.03
N LEU A 266 2.44 9.98 -3.12
CA LEU A 266 3.26 10.74 -2.20
C LEU A 266 2.80 10.46 -0.77
N SER A 267 3.74 10.15 0.12
CA SER A 267 3.48 9.83 1.52
C SER A 267 4.37 10.68 2.43
N ASN A 268 3.78 11.37 3.41
CA ASN A 268 4.47 12.28 4.33
C ASN A 268 5.34 13.35 3.63
N VAL A 269 4.93 13.80 2.44
CA VAL A 269 5.63 14.87 1.70
C VAL A 269 5.12 16.23 2.16
N ARG A 270 6.03 17.17 2.46
CA ARG A 270 5.67 18.56 2.74
C ARG A 270 5.66 19.41 1.48
N PHE A 271 4.50 19.91 1.07
CA PHE A 271 4.45 20.91 0.00
C PHE A 271 4.77 22.31 0.57
N PRO A 272 5.78 23.02 0.06
CA PRO A 272 6.17 24.33 0.58
C PRO A 272 5.08 25.38 0.28
N GLY A 273 4.46 25.93 1.34
CA GLY A 273 3.34 26.88 1.23
C GLY A 273 3.66 28.12 0.40
N GLU A 274 4.88 28.65 0.51
CA GLU A 274 5.35 29.81 -0.29
C GLU A 274 5.30 29.54 -1.80
N VAL A 275 5.70 28.34 -2.24
CA VAL A 275 5.65 27.96 -3.66
C VAL A 275 4.20 27.78 -4.10
N LEU A 276 3.35 27.18 -3.28
CA LEU A 276 1.93 27.04 -3.59
C LEU A 276 1.20 28.40 -3.66
N ASN A 277 1.65 29.39 -2.90
CA ASN A 277 1.10 30.76 -2.94
C ASN A 277 1.45 31.48 -4.24
N SER A 278 2.52 31.06 -4.93
CA SER A 278 2.93 31.64 -6.23
C SER A 278 2.10 31.14 -7.43
N ALA A 279 1.06 30.32 -7.20
CA ALA A 279 0.18 29.73 -8.22
C ALA A 279 0.96 29.06 -9.37
N PRO A 280 1.71 28.00 -9.08
CA PRO A 280 2.69 27.45 -9.99
C PRO A 280 2.01 26.62 -11.11
N THR A 281 2.64 26.51 -12.29
CA THR A 281 2.04 25.83 -13.45
C THR A 281 2.23 24.32 -13.37
N LEU A 282 1.20 23.62 -12.89
CA LEU A 282 1.20 22.16 -12.76
C LEU A 282 1.19 21.46 -14.13
N SER A 283 2.06 20.44 -14.31
CA SER A 283 2.13 19.66 -15.55
C SER A 283 1.80 18.18 -15.32
N PHE A 284 0.51 17.84 -15.36
CA PHE A 284 0.03 16.47 -15.11
C PHE A 284 -0.90 15.94 -16.22
N GLN A 285 -0.56 16.19 -17.49
CA GLN A 285 -1.43 15.87 -18.62
C GLN A 285 -1.75 14.37 -18.77
N SER A 286 -0.81 13.50 -18.42
CA SER A 286 -0.97 12.04 -18.53
C SER A 286 -1.38 11.37 -17.22
N LEU A 287 -1.55 12.14 -16.13
CA LEU A 287 -1.74 11.59 -14.79
C LEU A 287 -3.13 10.96 -14.68
N GLN A 288 -3.16 9.66 -14.41
CA GLN A 288 -4.40 8.87 -14.25
C GLN A 288 -4.62 8.44 -12.80
N GLU A 289 -3.57 8.42 -11.99
CA GLU A 289 -3.61 8.01 -10.60
C GLU A 289 -2.85 8.99 -9.71
N LEU A 290 -3.54 9.53 -8.71
CA LEU A 290 -2.96 10.41 -7.70
C LEU A 290 -3.28 9.86 -6.31
N ARG A 291 -2.25 9.65 -5.50
CA ARG A 291 -2.36 9.27 -4.09
C ARG A 291 -1.56 10.23 -3.22
N LEU A 292 -2.23 10.88 -2.27
CA LEU A 292 -1.60 11.77 -1.29
C LEU A 292 -1.89 11.23 0.11
N LEU A 293 -0.84 10.82 0.81
CA LEU A 293 -0.93 10.13 2.09
C LEU A 293 -0.24 10.96 3.19
N ARG A 294 -1.02 11.67 4.00
CA ARG A 294 -0.53 12.50 5.11
C ARG A 294 0.51 13.54 4.66
N CYS A 295 0.24 14.24 3.56
CA CYS A 295 1.12 15.27 3.03
C CYS A 295 0.73 16.65 3.60
N ASP A 296 1.72 17.44 4.05
CA ASP A 296 1.48 18.80 4.57
C ASP A 296 1.12 19.74 3.40
N ASN A 297 0.14 20.62 3.60
CA ASN A 297 -0.44 21.49 2.56
C ASN A 297 -1.08 20.75 1.37
N GLN A 298 -1.41 19.46 1.50
CA GLN A 298 -1.97 18.69 0.39
C GLN A 298 -3.30 19.23 -0.13
N LEU A 299 -4.18 19.76 0.73
CA LEU A 299 -5.46 20.31 0.30
C LEU A 299 -5.27 21.58 -0.54
N ARG A 300 -4.26 22.41 -0.23
CA ARG A 300 -3.89 23.55 -1.07
C ARG A 300 -3.35 23.11 -2.43
N PHE A 301 -2.57 22.03 -2.49
CA PHE A 301 -2.14 21.43 -3.75
C PHE A 301 -3.33 20.92 -4.59
N LEU A 302 -4.29 20.23 -3.97
CA LEU A 302 -5.52 19.78 -4.65
C LEU A 302 -6.34 20.95 -5.18
N TRP A 303 -6.43 22.04 -4.42
CA TRP A 303 -7.08 23.28 -4.86
C TRP A 303 -6.42 23.83 -6.12
N LEU A 304 -5.09 23.98 -6.15
CA LEU A 304 -4.36 24.44 -7.34
C LEU A 304 -4.58 23.52 -8.55
N LEU A 305 -4.62 22.20 -8.32
CA LEU A 305 -4.91 21.22 -9.37
C LEU A 305 -6.33 21.38 -9.94
N ALA A 306 -7.28 21.80 -9.11
CA ALA A 306 -8.64 22.09 -9.55
C ALA A 306 -8.71 23.34 -10.45
N GLN A 307 -7.83 24.31 -10.24
CA GLN A 307 -7.80 25.59 -10.96
C GLN A 307 -7.03 25.55 -12.29
N THR A 308 -6.44 24.42 -12.67
CA THR A 308 -5.73 24.32 -13.96
C THR A 308 -6.72 24.29 -15.13
N ASP A 309 -6.40 24.98 -16.23
CA ASP A 309 -7.23 24.99 -17.45
C ASP A 309 -7.48 23.58 -18.03
N ASN A 310 -6.53 22.67 -17.83
CA ASN A 310 -6.60 21.29 -18.29
C ASN A 310 -6.34 20.34 -17.11
N PRO A 311 -7.36 20.04 -16.30
CA PRO A 311 -7.20 19.14 -15.16
C PRO A 311 -6.78 17.74 -15.63
N PRO A 312 -5.98 17.01 -14.84
CA PRO A 312 -5.50 15.69 -15.21
C PRO A 312 -6.66 14.71 -15.44
N PRO A 313 -6.55 13.77 -16.40
CA PRO A 313 -7.57 12.74 -16.66
C PRO A 313 -7.51 11.61 -15.61
N LEU A 314 -7.71 11.97 -14.34
CA LEU A 314 -7.62 11.06 -13.20
C LEU A 314 -8.74 10.00 -13.25
N LYS A 315 -8.32 8.74 -13.22
CA LYS A 315 -9.19 7.57 -13.00
C LYS A 315 -9.18 7.14 -11.54
N ARG A 316 -8.11 7.44 -10.80
CA ARG A 316 -7.92 7.07 -9.40
C ARG A 316 -7.46 8.26 -8.58
N LEU A 317 -8.19 8.55 -7.51
CA LEU A 317 -7.84 9.57 -6.54
C LEU A 317 -7.89 8.98 -5.13
N GLU A 318 -6.78 9.06 -4.41
CA GLU A 318 -6.67 8.70 -3.00
C GLU A 318 -6.13 9.88 -2.20
N VAL A 319 -6.90 10.34 -1.23
CA VAL A 319 -6.52 11.44 -0.34
C VAL A 319 -6.65 10.96 1.09
N ASN A 320 -5.55 10.99 1.83
CA ASN A 320 -5.52 10.70 3.26
C ASN A 320 -4.95 11.92 4.00
N SER A 321 -5.79 12.62 4.76
CA SER A 321 -5.46 13.84 5.49
C SER A 321 -5.68 13.66 6.99
N ASP A 322 -4.59 13.56 7.74
CA ASP A 322 -4.61 13.54 9.20
C ASP A 322 -4.41 14.99 9.74
N LEU A 323 -5.35 15.88 9.47
CA LEU A 323 -5.34 17.30 9.91
C LEU A 323 -5.82 17.45 11.36
N LEU A 324 -5.16 16.76 12.28
CA LEU A 324 -5.54 16.79 13.70
C LEU A 324 -5.36 18.18 14.34
N HIS A 325 -4.50 19.03 13.77
CA HIS A 325 -4.10 20.32 14.34
C HIS A 325 -4.36 21.53 13.44
N GLU A 326 -4.83 21.36 12.21
CA GLU A 326 -5.21 22.48 11.36
C GLU A 326 -6.63 22.93 11.69
N SER A 327 -6.82 24.24 11.83
CA SER A 327 -8.07 24.91 12.20
C SER A 327 -9.29 24.33 11.47
N ASP A 328 -10.47 24.41 12.11
CA ASP A 328 -11.81 24.02 11.64
C ASP A 328 -12.30 24.82 10.40
N ASP A 329 -11.37 25.22 9.54
CA ASP A 329 -11.57 26.03 8.36
C ASP A 329 -12.15 25.15 7.26
N ARG A 330 -13.48 25.19 7.18
CA ARG A 330 -14.29 24.52 6.15
C ARG A 330 -13.79 24.81 4.74
N LEU A 331 -13.16 25.96 4.51
CA LEU A 331 -12.63 26.33 3.20
C LEU A 331 -11.52 25.37 2.74
N VAL A 332 -10.78 24.77 3.66
CA VAL A 332 -9.69 23.85 3.32
C VAL A 332 -10.25 22.56 2.69
N TYR A 333 -11.41 22.08 3.15
CA TYR A 333 -12.06 20.90 2.58
C TYR A 333 -12.76 21.16 1.24
N MET A 334 -13.10 22.42 0.92
CA MET A 334 -13.69 22.78 -0.38
C MET A 334 -12.77 22.43 -1.54
N ALA A 335 -11.45 22.39 -1.33
CA ALA A 335 -10.49 21.93 -2.33
C ALA A 335 -10.81 20.53 -2.89
N ILE A 336 -11.33 19.63 -2.06
CA ILE A 336 -11.74 18.29 -2.50
C ILE A 336 -12.96 18.38 -3.42
N VAL A 337 -13.94 19.21 -3.05
CA VAL A 337 -15.17 19.41 -3.84
C VAL A 337 -14.82 20.04 -5.18
N GLU A 338 -14.04 21.12 -5.18
CA GLU A 338 -13.60 21.82 -6.39
C GLU A 338 -12.82 20.90 -7.34
N LEU A 339 -11.91 20.09 -6.80
CA LEU A 339 -11.18 19.11 -7.62
C LEU A 339 -12.14 18.06 -8.20
N LEU A 340 -13.00 17.45 -7.40
CA LEU A 340 -13.95 16.46 -7.90
C LEU A 340 -14.88 17.04 -8.99
N LEU A 341 -15.24 18.31 -8.88
CA LEU A 341 -16.00 19.05 -9.88
C LEU A 341 -15.19 19.43 -11.12
N SER A 342 -13.86 19.49 -11.08
CA SER A 342 -13.04 19.75 -12.27
C SER A 342 -12.70 18.47 -13.03
N LEU A 343 -12.59 17.34 -12.34
CA LEU A 343 -12.25 16.03 -12.93
C LEU A 343 -13.39 15.44 -13.75
N HIS A 344 -13.06 14.58 -14.71
CA HIS A 344 -14.03 13.83 -15.52
C HIS A 344 -13.65 12.35 -15.59
N GLY A 345 -14.63 11.45 -15.51
CA GLY A 345 -14.42 10.02 -15.73
C GLY A 345 -13.73 9.28 -14.58
N LEU A 346 -13.81 9.80 -13.35
CA LEU A 346 -13.20 9.19 -12.17
C LEU A 346 -13.81 7.80 -11.93
N GLN A 347 -12.96 6.80 -11.69
CA GLN A 347 -13.37 5.40 -11.53
C GLN A 347 -13.21 4.90 -10.10
N HIS A 348 -12.20 5.39 -9.39
CA HIS A 348 -11.89 4.98 -8.03
C HIS A 348 -11.62 6.21 -7.15
N LEU A 349 -12.39 6.36 -6.08
CA LEU A 349 -12.25 7.44 -5.12
C LEU A 349 -12.04 6.86 -3.71
N HIS A 350 -10.95 7.26 -3.07
CA HIS A 350 -10.67 7.00 -1.66
C HIS A 350 -10.40 8.31 -0.94
N ILE A 351 -11.18 8.57 0.11
CA ILE A 351 -11.02 9.75 0.95
C ILE A 351 -10.92 9.28 2.39
N LYS A 352 -9.82 9.60 3.05
CA LYS A 352 -9.64 9.45 4.49
C LYS A 352 -9.34 10.81 5.09
N LEU A 353 -10.20 11.30 5.97
CA LEU A 353 -10.07 12.63 6.57
C LEU A 353 -10.25 12.55 8.08
N THR A 354 -9.61 13.47 8.79
CA THR A 354 -9.76 13.63 10.24
C THR A 354 -10.49 14.92 10.57
N ASN A 355 -11.36 14.92 11.57
CA ASN A 355 -12.14 16.10 12.01
C ASN A 355 -12.99 16.72 10.90
N PHE A 356 -13.64 15.87 10.09
CA PHE A 356 -14.43 16.33 8.95
C PHE A 356 -15.63 17.21 9.40
N PRO A 357 -15.90 18.34 8.70
CA PRO A 357 -16.99 19.23 9.08
C PRO A 357 -18.34 18.53 8.98
N ARG A 358 -19.30 18.93 9.83
CA ARG A 358 -20.66 18.35 9.85
C ARG A 358 -21.39 18.44 8.51
N LEU A 359 -21.08 19.46 7.72
CA LEU A 359 -21.61 19.67 6.39
C LEU A 359 -20.49 20.21 5.51
N LEU A 360 -20.22 19.54 4.39
CA LEU A 360 -19.41 20.06 3.31
C LEU A 360 -20.32 20.23 2.08
N PRO A 361 -20.82 21.46 1.83
CA PRO A 361 -21.72 21.72 0.72
C PRO A 361 -21.12 21.26 -0.61
N GLY A 362 -21.92 20.61 -1.46
CA GLY A 362 -21.50 20.21 -2.80
C GLY A 362 -20.72 18.89 -2.88
N LEU A 363 -20.33 18.26 -1.76
CA LEU A 363 -19.58 17.00 -1.81
C LEU A 363 -20.37 15.89 -2.53
N ARG A 364 -21.66 15.75 -2.20
CA ARG A 364 -22.53 14.74 -2.83
C ARG A 364 -22.62 14.99 -4.33
N GLU A 365 -22.91 16.22 -4.72
CA GLU A 365 -23.04 16.65 -6.11
C GLU A 365 -21.74 16.43 -6.89
N ALA A 366 -20.59 16.72 -6.26
CA ALA A 366 -19.28 16.52 -6.85
C ALA A 366 -18.96 15.03 -7.09
N ILE A 367 -19.35 14.14 -6.17
CA ILE A 367 -19.21 12.69 -6.36
C ILE A 367 -20.17 12.20 -7.46
N LEU A 368 -21.43 12.66 -7.45
CA LEU A 368 -22.45 12.28 -8.43
C LEU A 368 -22.13 12.74 -9.86
N ARG A 369 -21.27 13.75 -10.04
CA ARG A 369 -20.71 14.12 -11.35
C ARG A 369 -20.07 12.93 -12.08
N HIS A 370 -19.59 11.93 -11.33
CA HIS A 370 -18.93 10.73 -11.83
C HIS A 370 -19.84 9.50 -11.84
N GLN A 371 -21.17 9.65 -11.72
CA GLN A 371 -22.12 8.54 -11.62
C GLN A 371 -22.00 7.47 -12.71
N SER A 372 -21.60 7.87 -13.93
CA SER A 372 -21.46 6.96 -15.08
C SER A 372 -20.12 6.21 -15.11
N SER A 373 -19.09 6.71 -14.42
CA SER A 373 -17.73 6.16 -14.46
C SER A 373 -17.26 5.55 -13.14
N LEU A 374 -17.80 6.01 -12.00
CA LEU A 374 -17.36 5.62 -10.66
C LEU A 374 -17.73 4.18 -10.36
N ARG A 375 -16.72 3.34 -10.10
CA ARG A 375 -16.85 1.90 -9.82
C ARG A 375 -16.49 1.53 -8.39
N SER A 376 -15.63 2.34 -7.76
CA SER A 376 -15.15 2.11 -6.41
C SER A 376 -15.20 3.39 -5.62
N PHE A 377 -15.79 3.33 -4.43
CA PHE A 377 -15.90 4.46 -3.54
C PHE A 377 -15.53 4.05 -2.12
N SER A 378 -14.67 4.82 -1.47
CA SER A 378 -14.38 4.63 -0.06
C SER A 378 -14.21 5.94 0.66
N PHE A 379 -14.84 6.03 1.84
CA PHE A 379 -14.83 7.21 2.67
C PHE A 379 -14.60 6.82 4.13
N HIS A 380 -13.47 7.27 4.66
CA HIS A 380 -13.03 7.02 6.02
C HIS A 380 -12.96 8.35 6.76
N GLU A 381 -13.63 8.40 7.91
CA GLU A 381 -13.60 9.56 8.77
C GLU A 381 -13.03 9.16 10.12
N ARG A 382 -12.07 9.96 10.60
CA ARG A 382 -11.54 9.88 11.96
C ARG A 382 -11.87 11.16 12.72
N GLN A 383 -12.04 11.07 14.02
CA GLN A 383 -12.23 12.23 14.89
C GLN A 383 -11.43 12.04 16.18
N LEU A 384 -10.99 13.15 16.78
CA LEU A 384 -10.61 13.15 18.19
C LEU A 384 -11.87 12.90 19.04
N ILE A 385 -11.85 11.81 19.81
CA ILE A 385 -12.96 11.41 20.69
C ILE A 385 -12.42 11.27 22.11
N ALA A 386 -13.14 11.86 23.06
CA ALA A 386 -12.93 11.65 24.49
C ALA A 386 -12.89 10.14 24.82
N VAL A 387 -11.79 9.70 25.43
CA VAL A 387 -11.54 8.32 25.86
C VAL A 387 -12.11 8.07 27.26
N ASP A 388 -12.17 9.11 28.08
CA ASP A 388 -12.66 9.09 29.45
C ASP A 388 -13.95 9.91 29.59
N GLU A 389 -14.73 9.61 30.63
CA GLU A 389 -15.98 10.31 30.94
C GLU A 389 -15.77 11.81 31.24
N GLY A 390 -14.56 12.18 31.65
CA GLY A 390 -14.19 13.57 31.91
C GLY A 390 -13.74 14.35 30.67
N GLY A 391 -13.50 13.68 29.54
CA GLY A 391 -12.99 14.29 28.31
C GLY A 391 -11.58 14.87 28.45
N PHE A 392 -10.80 14.41 29.44
CA PHE A 392 -9.43 14.87 29.65
C PHE A 392 -8.44 14.21 28.70
N PHE A 393 -8.79 13.05 28.15
CA PHE A 393 -8.00 12.32 27.19
C PHE A 393 -8.80 12.13 25.91
N GLU A 394 -8.22 12.48 24.78
CA GLU A 394 -8.81 12.26 23.47
C GLU A 394 -7.92 11.32 22.66
N ASP A 395 -8.54 10.44 21.89
CA ASP A 395 -7.86 9.58 20.93
C ASP A 395 -8.52 9.68 19.57
N VAL A 396 -7.74 9.46 18.52
CA VAL A 396 -8.17 9.58 17.13
C VAL A 396 -8.81 8.28 16.69
N ARG A 397 -10.14 8.26 16.58
CA ARG A 397 -10.92 7.03 16.32
C ARG A 397 -11.66 7.10 15.01
N ASP A 398 -11.86 5.94 14.37
CA ASP A 398 -12.77 5.85 13.23
C ASP A 398 -14.20 6.12 13.68
N VAL A 399 -14.93 6.93 12.90
CA VAL A 399 -16.33 7.27 13.14
C VAL A 399 -17.17 7.01 11.91
N SER A 400 -18.48 6.83 12.12
CA SER A 400 -19.42 6.83 11.01
C SER A 400 -19.42 8.20 10.31
N PRO A 401 -19.32 8.24 8.97
CA PRO A 401 -19.27 9.49 8.24
C PRO A 401 -20.42 10.42 8.61
N ARG A 402 -20.14 11.68 8.89
CA ARG A 402 -21.18 12.63 9.33
C ARG A 402 -22.27 12.88 8.28
N TRP A 403 -21.96 12.62 7.01
CA TRP A 403 -22.85 12.77 5.86
C TRP A 403 -23.48 11.43 5.39
N THR A 404 -23.58 10.44 6.29
CA THR A 404 -24.21 9.12 6.02
C THR A 404 -25.60 9.19 5.37
N ARG A 405 -26.34 10.29 5.53
CA ARG A 405 -27.65 10.51 4.91
C ARG A 405 -27.62 10.61 3.38
N ASP A 406 -26.51 11.09 2.81
CA ASP A 406 -26.37 11.30 1.37
C ASP A 406 -25.72 10.11 0.66
N ILE A 407 -25.04 9.23 1.41
CA ILE A 407 -24.35 8.04 0.87
C ILE A 407 -25.29 7.10 0.09
N PRO A 408 -26.53 6.79 0.55
CA PRO A 408 -27.46 5.98 -0.22
C PRO A 408 -27.70 6.48 -1.65
N GLN A 409 -27.79 7.80 -1.85
CA GLN A 409 -27.98 8.38 -3.17
C GLN A 409 -26.75 8.18 -4.06
N VAL A 410 -25.55 8.34 -3.49
CA VAL A 410 -24.30 8.01 -4.19
C VAL A 410 -24.29 6.54 -4.63
N ILE A 411 -24.70 5.62 -3.76
CA ILE A 411 -24.74 4.18 -4.09
C ILE A 411 -25.81 3.86 -5.15
N GLN A 412 -26.97 4.50 -5.10
CA GLN A 412 -28.05 4.27 -6.05
C GLN A 412 -27.72 4.80 -7.46
N HIS A 413 -27.06 5.95 -7.55
CA HIS A 413 -26.79 6.60 -8.83
C HIS A 413 -25.47 6.15 -9.46
N CYS A 414 -24.47 5.79 -8.66
CA CYS A 414 -23.20 5.27 -9.16
C CYS A 414 -23.27 3.75 -9.25
N ALA A 415 -22.87 3.16 -10.38
CA ALA A 415 -22.78 1.70 -10.54
C ALA A 415 -21.56 1.11 -9.79
N LEU A 416 -21.56 1.25 -8.46
CA LEU A 416 -20.45 0.89 -7.59
C LEU A 416 -20.34 -0.64 -7.44
N THR A 417 -19.19 -1.17 -7.81
CA THR A 417 -18.80 -2.57 -7.58
C THR A 417 -18.07 -2.77 -6.26
N ALA A 418 -17.46 -1.70 -5.72
CA ALA A 418 -16.71 -1.76 -4.47
C ALA A 418 -17.01 -0.54 -3.58
N VAL A 419 -17.35 -0.79 -2.31
CA VAL A 419 -17.66 0.25 -1.32
C VAL A 419 -16.89 0.00 -0.04
N GLY A 420 -16.19 1.01 0.48
CA GLY A 420 -15.48 0.97 1.76
C GLY A 420 -15.90 2.11 2.68
N LEU A 421 -16.50 1.83 3.83
CA LEU A 421 -17.01 2.87 4.73
C LEU A 421 -16.65 2.55 6.18
N CYS A 422 -16.34 3.59 6.96
CA CYS A 422 -16.26 3.45 8.41
C CYS A 422 -17.68 3.36 8.98
N LEU A 423 -18.21 2.17 9.26
CA LEU A 423 -19.59 2.03 9.78
C LEU A 423 -19.62 1.01 10.90
N THR A 424 -20.54 1.18 11.85
CA THR A 424 -20.94 0.04 12.69
C THR A 424 -21.83 -0.90 11.87
N PRO A 425 -21.87 -2.21 12.17
CA PRO A 425 -22.72 -3.13 11.40
C PRO A 425 -24.21 -2.75 11.42
N LEU A 426 -24.70 -2.20 12.55
CA LEU A 426 -26.07 -1.68 12.66
C LEU A 426 -26.33 -0.52 11.69
N ILE A 427 -25.41 0.46 11.61
CA ILE A 427 -25.55 1.59 10.68
C ILE A 427 -25.43 1.10 9.24
N ALA A 428 -24.52 0.17 8.97
CA ALA A 428 -24.38 -0.45 7.65
C ALA A 428 -25.68 -1.12 7.19
N HIS A 429 -26.33 -1.90 8.06
CA HIS A 429 -27.64 -2.51 7.75
C HIS A 429 -28.66 -1.44 7.35
N ASN A 430 -28.82 -0.40 8.17
CA ASN A 430 -29.80 0.67 7.93
C ASN A 430 -29.50 1.46 6.66
N LEU A 431 -28.24 1.60 6.29
CA LEU A 431 -27.82 2.28 5.07
C LEU A 431 -28.12 1.41 3.83
N PHE A 432 -27.68 0.16 3.85
CA PHE A 432 -27.72 -0.70 2.67
C PHE A 432 -29.09 -1.29 2.36
N VAL A 433 -29.98 -1.43 3.36
CA VAL A 433 -31.34 -1.97 3.14
C VAL A 433 -32.14 -1.17 2.11
N HIS A 434 -31.92 0.15 2.03
CA HIS A 434 -32.62 1.04 1.12
C HIS A 434 -32.09 1.02 -0.34
N VAL A 435 -30.94 0.37 -0.56
CA VAL A 435 -30.27 0.33 -1.87
C VAL A 435 -30.06 -1.10 -2.36
N ALA A 436 -30.50 -2.09 -1.58
CA ALA A 436 -30.14 -3.49 -1.74
C ALA A 436 -30.56 -4.09 -3.09
N GLU A 437 -31.83 -3.90 -3.47
CA GLU A 437 -32.43 -4.50 -4.68
C GLU A 437 -31.72 -4.10 -5.97
N HIS A 438 -31.16 -2.89 -6.01
CA HIS A 438 -30.53 -2.30 -7.21
C HIS A 438 -29.00 -2.24 -7.09
N SER A 439 -28.42 -2.82 -6.03
CA SER A 439 -27.01 -2.74 -5.75
C SER A 439 -26.19 -3.66 -6.66
N SER A 440 -25.13 -3.09 -7.26
CA SER A 440 -24.11 -3.84 -8.02
C SER A 440 -22.83 -4.11 -7.20
N ILE A 441 -22.88 -3.87 -5.88
CA ILE A 441 -21.73 -3.99 -4.98
C ILE A 441 -21.31 -5.46 -4.86
N GLN A 442 -20.07 -5.74 -5.27
CA GLN A 442 -19.42 -7.04 -5.16
C GLN A 442 -18.50 -7.12 -3.94
N LEU A 443 -17.88 -6.00 -3.57
CA LEU A 443 -17.02 -5.88 -2.40
C LEU A 443 -17.55 -4.79 -1.48
N LEU A 444 -17.90 -5.18 -0.25
CA LEU A 444 -18.23 -4.25 0.83
C LEU A 444 -17.18 -4.37 1.93
N HIS A 445 -16.51 -3.26 2.24
CA HIS A 445 -15.58 -3.15 3.35
C HIS A 445 -16.18 -2.24 4.43
N ILE A 446 -16.35 -2.82 5.62
CA ILE A 446 -16.72 -2.07 6.83
C ILE A 446 -15.46 -1.91 7.67
N ARG A 447 -14.98 -0.66 7.75
CA ARG A 447 -13.78 -0.30 8.51
C ARG A 447 -14.14 0.18 9.91
N PHE A 448 -13.29 -0.17 10.86
CA PHE A 448 -13.19 0.47 12.16
C PHE A 448 -11.77 0.27 12.72
N SER A 449 -11.28 1.27 13.44
CA SER A 449 -9.99 1.29 14.12
C SER A 449 -10.12 2.11 15.41
N GLY A 450 -9.37 1.72 16.45
CA GLY A 450 -9.41 2.31 17.78
C GLY A 450 -8.80 1.37 18.83
N GLU A 451 -8.14 1.92 19.85
CA GLU A 451 -7.45 1.15 20.90
C GLU A 451 -8.36 0.16 21.63
N GLU A 452 -9.66 0.47 21.76
CA GLU A 452 -10.65 -0.41 22.38
C GLU A 452 -10.82 -1.75 21.65
N ARG A 453 -10.37 -1.84 20.40
CA ARG A 453 -10.41 -3.06 19.57
C ARG A 453 -9.05 -3.75 19.44
N VAL A 454 -7.94 -3.08 19.78
CA VAL A 454 -6.58 -3.64 19.68
C VAL A 454 -6.40 -4.84 20.61
N HIS A 455 -7.05 -4.82 21.78
CA HIS A 455 -7.02 -5.91 22.74
C HIS A 455 -8.16 -6.94 22.56
N ARG A 456 -8.96 -6.82 21.50
CA ARG A 456 -10.15 -7.64 21.29
C ARG A 456 -9.93 -8.64 20.16
N ASN A 457 -10.19 -9.92 20.45
CA ASN A 457 -10.16 -10.96 19.41
C ASN A 457 -11.51 -11.03 18.69
N LEU A 458 -11.82 -9.97 17.93
CA LEU A 458 -13.10 -9.83 17.23
C LEU A 458 -13.36 -11.02 16.29
N ARG A 459 -12.31 -11.54 15.66
CA ARG A 459 -12.39 -12.76 14.86
C ARG A 459 -12.96 -13.92 15.67
N ARG A 460 -12.43 -14.20 16.86
CA ARG A 460 -12.91 -15.28 17.72
C ARG A 460 -14.36 -15.07 18.16
N GLU A 461 -14.74 -13.83 18.46
CA GLU A 461 -16.12 -13.51 18.84
C GLU A 461 -17.11 -13.70 17.68
N ILE A 462 -16.76 -13.25 16.48
CA ILE A 462 -17.55 -13.48 15.25
C ILE A 462 -17.67 -14.99 15.00
N MET A 463 -16.57 -15.73 15.08
CA MET A 463 -16.60 -17.18 14.94
C MET A 463 -17.52 -17.80 15.99
N PHE A 464 -17.44 -17.39 17.25
CA PHE A 464 -18.30 -17.90 18.32
C PHE A 464 -19.80 -17.66 18.02
N GLU A 465 -20.18 -16.45 17.59
CA GLU A 465 -21.56 -16.13 17.25
C GLU A 465 -22.08 -16.87 16.01
N LEU A 466 -21.23 -17.11 15.01
CA LEU A 466 -21.55 -17.97 13.86
C LEU A 466 -21.83 -19.43 14.29
N HIS A 467 -21.03 -19.97 15.21
CA HIS A 467 -21.25 -21.33 15.74
C HIS A 467 -22.52 -21.41 16.61
N LYS A 468 -22.79 -20.38 17.44
CA LYS A 468 -23.96 -20.34 18.34
C LYS A 468 -25.28 -20.32 17.57
N LYS A 469 -25.36 -19.63 16.44
CA LYS A 469 -26.57 -19.53 15.61
C LYS A 469 -26.89 -20.81 14.82
N GLY A 470 -26.22 -21.92 15.09
CA GLY A 470 -26.57 -23.19 14.47
C GLY A 470 -26.33 -23.16 12.96
N VAL A 471 -25.26 -22.49 12.50
CA VAL A 471 -24.65 -22.82 11.21
C VAL A 471 -24.00 -24.21 11.37
N GLN A 472 -24.84 -25.23 11.61
CA GLN A 472 -24.52 -26.58 11.21
C GLN A 472 -24.34 -26.50 9.71
N SER A 473 -23.10 -26.58 9.29
CA SER A 473 -22.73 -26.84 7.91
C SER A 473 -23.61 -27.95 7.35
N HIS A 474 -24.64 -27.59 6.59
CA HIS A 474 -25.24 -28.51 5.62
C HIS A 474 -24.22 -28.91 4.52
N CYS A 475 -23.03 -28.32 4.54
CA CYS A 475 -21.86 -28.78 3.79
C CYS A 475 -21.16 -30.04 4.35
N ALA A 476 -21.57 -30.60 5.50
CA ALA A 476 -20.82 -31.70 6.12
C ALA A 476 -21.34 -33.13 5.86
N ARG A 477 -22.42 -33.35 5.09
CA ARG A 477 -22.96 -34.71 4.93
C ARG A 477 -23.29 -35.24 3.54
N ARG A 478 -23.06 -34.51 2.45
CA ARG A 478 -23.04 -35.10 1.10
C ARG A 478 -21.97 -34.44 0.23
N HIS A 479 -21.07 -35.28 -0.27
CA HIS A 479 -19.90 -34.99 -1.11
C HIS A 479 -18.62 -34.47 -0.43
N ASN A 480 -17.83 -35.43 0.06
CA ASN A 480 -16.37 -35.36 0.11
C ASN A 480 -15.80 -35.07 -1.29
N ARG A 481 -15.58 -33.79 -1.63
CA ARG A 481 -14.43 -33.31 -2.43
C ARG A 481 -14.36 -31.80 -2.67
N GLU A 482 -15.35 -30.99 -2.27
CA GLU A 482 -15.34 -29.54 -2.57
C GLU A 482 -15.49 -28.60 -1.35
N ALA A 483 -15.45 -29.12 -0.12
CA ALA A 483 -15.52 -28.31 1.10
C ALA A 483 -14.17 -27.66 1.53
N SER A 484 -13.23 -27.44 0.59
CA SER A 484 -11.89 -26.91 0.90
C SER A 484 -11.74 -25.39 0.72
N THR A 485 -12.75 -24.71 0.19
CA THR A 485 -12.61 -23.29 -0.21
C THR A 485 -12.90 -22.32 0.94
N LEU A 486 -13.93 -22.56 1.77
CA LEU A 486 -14.28 -21.67 2.89
C LEU A 486 -13.28 -21.75 4.06
N TYR A 487 -12.68 -22.92 4.31
CA TYR A 487 -11.70 -23.10 5.39
C TYR A 487 -10.33 -22.51 5.05
N ARG A 488 -9.99 -22.38 3.76
CA ARG A 488 -8.69 -21.85 3.29
C ARG A 488 -8.63 -20.33 3.20
N ILE A 489 -9.78 -19.64 3.18
CA ILE A 489 -9.84 -18.16 3.20
C ILE A 489 -9.42 -17.60 4.57
N PHE A 490 -9.53 -18.38 5.65
CA PHE A 490 -9.30 -17.89 7.02
C PHE A 490 -7.95 -18.31 7.66
N SER A 491 -7.11 -19.11 7.00
CA SER A 491 -5.92 -19.69 7.65
C SER A 491 -4.59 -18.95 7.44
N ALA A 492 -4.58 -17.69 6.99
CA ALA A 492 -3.34 -17.03 6.57
C ALA A 492 -2.52 -16.31 7.67
N PHE A 493 -2.97 -16.26 8.93
CA PHE A 493 -2.16 -15.72 10.03
C PHE A 493 -2.29 -16.60 11.27
N ALA A 494 -1.29 -17.46 11.46
CA ALA A 494 -1.09 -18.19 12.70
C ALA A 494 -0.27 -17.31 13.65
N TRP A 495 -0.92 -16.74 14.66
CA TRP A 495 -0.22 -16.26 15.86
C TRP A 495 -0.39 -17.29 16.97
N THR A 496 0.73 -17.57 17.64
CA THR A 496 0.92 -18.59 18.65
C THR A 496 0.07 -18.35 19.88
N ALA A 497 -0.49 -19.44 20.41
CA ALA A 497 -1.32 -19.49 21.61
C ALA A 497 -0.52 -19.11 22.87
N ALA A 498 -0.49 -17.83 23.20
CA ALA A 498 0.03 -17.36 24.47
C ALA A 498 -0.54 -15.98 24.82
N ASP A 499 -1.86 -15.89 25.04
CA ASP A 499 -2.43 -14.87 25.93
C ASP A 499 -3.87 -15.25 26.27
N GLN A 500 -4.02 -15.93 27.41
CA GLN A 500 -5.25 -16.63 27.80
C GLN A 500 -5.96 -16.00 29.00
N ARG A 501 -5.67 -14.75 29.37
CA ARG A 501 -6.28 -14.14 30.55
C ARG A 501 -6.73 -12.72 30.28
N TYR A 502 -7.92 -12.42 30.81
CA TYR A 502 -8.73 -11.20 30.66
C TYR A 502 -9.71 -11.16 29.48
N VAL A 503 -10.74 -11.99 29.55
CA VAL A 503 -12.05 -11.64 28.98
C VAL A 503 -13.00 -11.38 30.15
N ARG A 504 -13.19 -10.10 30.50
CA ARG A 504 -14.30 -9.68 31.37
C ARG A 504 -15.59 -9.74 30.55
N SER A 505 -16.56 -10.49 31.04
CA SER A 505 -17.89 -10.67 30.46
C SER A 505 -18.81 -9.48 30.79
N GLY A 506 -19.02 -8.60 29.81
CA GLY A 506 -19.95 -7.45 29.77
C GLY A 506 -19.54 -6.52 28.62
N PRO A 507 -20.33 -5.52 28.19
CA PRO A 507 -21.07 -5.34 26.91
C PRO A 507 -20.39 -5.73 25.56
N VAL A 508 -19.37 -6.59 25.59
CA VAL A 508 -18.36 -6.88 24.56
C VAL A 508 -18.82 -7.90 23.48
N ASN A 509 -20.12 -8.23 23.38
CA ASN A 509 -20.63 -9.19 22.37
C ASN A 509 -21.64 -8.55 21.37
N ILE A 510 -21.91 -7.24 21.48
CA ILE A 510 -22.93 -6.61 20.63
C ILE A 510 -22.43 -6.46 19.19
N GLU A 511 -21.25 -5.90 18.98
CA GLU A 511 -20.70 -5.66 17.65
C GLU A 511 -20.48 -6.94 16.82
N ALA A 512 -20.01 -8.03 17.46
CA ALA A 512 -19.86 -9.32 16.79
C ALA A 512 -21.22 -9.91 16.38
N ARG A 513 -22.24 -9.79 17.25
CA ARG A 513 -23.61 -10.21 16.94
C ARG A 513 -24.24 -9.39 15.82
N GLU A 514 -24.08 -8.07 15.88
CA GLU A 514 -24.56 -7.15 14.84
C GLU A 514 -23.87 -7.43 13.52
N PHE A 515 -22.56 -7.69 13.52
CA PHE A 515 -21.84 -8.07 12.30
C PHE A 515 -22.34 -9.39 11.73
N VAL A 516 -22.54 -10.42 12.56
CA VAL A 516 -23.09 -11.71 12.09
C VAL A 516 -24.51 -11.52 11.55
N ALA A 517 -25.36 -10.73 12.23
CA ALA A 517 -26.70 -10.42 11.75
C ALA A 517 -26.68 -9.66 10.41
N PHE A 518 -25.84 -8.64 10.29
CA PHE A 518 -25.63 -7.90 9.06
C PHE A 518 -25.12 -8.80 7.94
N SER A 519 -24.15 -9.68 8.21
CA SER A 519 -23.61 -10.63 7.24
C SER A 519 -24.68 -11.60 6.73
N GLN A 520 -25.51 -12.12 7.63
CA GLN A 520 -26.62 -13.01 7.28
C GLN A 520 -27.64 -12.31 6.37
N TRP A 521 -27.97 -11.06 6.67
CA TRP A 521 -28.82 -10.25 5.81
C TRP A 521 -28.15 -9.95 4.47
N ALA A 522 -26.91 -9.47 4.47
CA ALA A 522 -26.19 -9.01 3.29
C ALA A 522 -26.00 -10.12 2.23
N PHE A 523 -25.78 -11.37 2.65
CA PHE A 523 -25.74 -12.54 1.76
C PHE A 523 -27.09 -13.28 1.63
N GLY A 524 -28.14 -12.78 2.30
CA GLY A 524 -29.48 -13.36 2.27
C GLY A 524 -30.29 -12.95 1.05
N ALA A 525 -31.49 -13.52 0.91
CA ALA A 525 -32.37 -13.29 -0.24
C ALA A 525 -32.83 -11.83 -0.42
N THR A 526 -32.90 -11.07 0.67
CA THR A 526 -33.25 -9.63 0.68
C THR A 526 -32.03 -8.73 0.87
N GLY A 527 -30.83 -9.30 0.72
CA GLY A 527 -29.54 -8.64 0.91
C GLY A 527 -29.02 -7.99 -0.36
N LEU A 528 -27.69 -7.99 -0.50
CA LEU A 528 -26.97 -7.42 -1.62
C LEU A 528 -26.74 -8.52 -2.68
N PRO A 529 -27.48 -8.50 -3.81
CA PRO A 529 -27.54 -9.65 -4.73
C PRO A 529 -26.21 -9.92 -5.43
N ALA A 530 -25.38 -8.90 -5.64
CA ALA A 530 -24.08 -9.02 -6.30
C ALA A 530 -22.91 -9.28 -5.32
N LEU A 531 -23.16 -9.29 -4.00
CA LEU A 531 -22.10 -9.29 -3.00
C LEU A 531 -21.32 -10.62 -2.99
N GLN A 532 -20.00 -10.52 -3.12
CA GLN A 532 -19.08 -11.65 -3.09
C GLN A 532 -18.16 -11.60 -1.87
N VAL A 533 -17.76 -10.40 -1.46
CA VAL A 533 -16.80 -10.18 -0.38
C VAL A 533 -17.36 -9.17 0.61
N LEU A 534 -17.52 -9.60 1.86
CA LEU A 534 -17.72 -8.73 3.01
C LEU A 534 -16.44 -8.72 3.85
N ALA A 535 -15.75 -7.58 3.85
CA ALA A 535 -14.52 -7.38 4.57
C ALA A 535 -14.78 -6.54 5.83
N LEU A 536 -14.16 -6.92 6.95
CA LEU A 536 -14.35 -6.27 8.24
C LEU A 536 -13.01 -5.97 8.91
N GLY A 537 -12.83 -4.73 9.36
CA GLY A 537 -11.67 -4.31 10.16
C GLY A 537 -10.72 -3.37 9.40
N ASP A 538 -9.49 -3.25 9.90
CA ASP A 538 -8.45 -2.42 9.31
C ASP A 538 -7.51 -3.26 8.44
N PHE A 539 -7.39 -2.89 7.15
CA PHE A 539 -6.48 -3.50 6.19
C PHE A 539 -5.31 -2.58 5.80
N SER A 540 -5.16 -1.41 6.45
CA SER A 540 -3.99 -0.56 6.27
C SER A 540 -2.82 -1.08 7.11
N HIS A 541 -2.03 -2.00 6.54
CA HIS A 541 -0.79 -2.50 7.12
C HIS A 541 0.38 -2.45 6.14
#